data_AF-A0A9E2XDE3-F1
#
_entry.id   AF-A0A9E2XDE3-F1
#
_cell.length_a   1.000
_cell.length_b   1.000
_cell.length_c   1.000
_cell.angle_alpha   90.00
_cell.angle_beta   90.00
_cell.angle_gamma   90.00
#
_symmetry.space_group_name_H-M   'P 1'
#
loop_
_entity.id
_entity.type
_entity.pdbx_description
1 polymer ?
#
loop_
_entity_poly.entity_id
_entity_poly.type
_entity_poly.pdbx_seq_one_letter_code
_entity_poly.pdbx_strand_id
1 'polypeptide(L)'
;AKGRAVLTLDGPVFLLARAFADGPAYETMRSDCAARHWKLCQSIETLPRDSELFMWSADNSALLAVGSGPQLRAEASEIVAATVREHPTELLADAVRNTLAQLVTFRAAVDFKRWPEGGAALTIPGVIHRFFPHEFDRLMRSRQQQGRLDVEGLNVLYSAVVWLSLAGLVVLLLQARPEKPVADLLLAVAMALLVNAAAAGGLSVVADRYQARLIWLVPFCFAVLLLCQQRRRALASRAPSIVPGG
;
A
#
# COMPACT_ATOMS: atom_id res chain seq x y z
N ALA A 1 24.99 8.77 -18.76
CA ALA A 1 25.48 9.39 -17.51
C ALA A 1 24.93 8.61 -16.32
N LYS A 2 25.79 7.98 -15.51
CA LYS A 2 25.37 7.26 -14.29
C LYS A 2 25.46 8.23 -13.10
N GLY A 3 24.38 8.34 -12.33
CA GLY A 3 24.31 9.09 -11.07
C GLY A 3 23.62 10.46 -11.15
N ARG A 4 22.28 10.49 -11.25
CA ARG A 4 21.49 11.67 -10.86
C ARG A 4 20.93 11.41 -9.47
N ALA A 5 21.14 12.35 -8.54
CA ALA A 5 20.43 12.33 -7.27
C ALA A 5 18.94 12.59 -7.56
N VAL A 6 18.13 11.56 -7.42
CA VAL A 6 16.67 11.61 -7.54
C VAL A 6 16.08 10.87 -6.34
N LEU A 7 15.00 11.40 -5.76
CA LEU A 7 14.35 10.76 -4.62
C LEU A 7 13.79 9.38 -5.03
N THR A 8 13.16 9.32 -6.20
CA THR A 8 12.70 8.10 -6.85
C THR A 8 12.75 8.30 -8.36
N LEU A 9 13.30 7.32 -9.08
CA LEU A 9 13.41 7.41 -10.53
C LEU A 9 12.05 7.27 -11.21
N ASP A 10 11.23 6.33 -10.73
CA ASP A 10 9.95 5.95 -11.33
C ASP A 10 8.74 6.56 -10.62
N GLY A 11 8.95 7.40 -9.58
CA GLY A 11 7.88 8.07 -8.83
C GLY A 11 6.81 8.75 -9.70
N PRO A 12 7.18 9.52 -10.75
CA PRO A 12 6.20 10.12 -11.66
C PRO A 12 5.29 9.09 -12.34
N VAL A 13 5.77 7.89 -12.63
CA VAL A 13 4.98 6.83 -13.27
C VAL A 13 3.92 6.29 -12.31
N PHE A 14 4.27 6.09 -11.04
CA PHE A 14 3.31 5.68 -10.02
C PHE A 14 2.26 6.76 -9.75
N LEU A 15 2.68 8.02 -9.68
CA LEU A 15 1.76 9.15 -9.53
C LEU A 15 0.82 9.29 -10.72
N LEU A 16 1.34 9.14 -11.95
CA LEU A 16 0.51 9.11 -13.14
C LEU A 16 -0.50 7.96 -13.08
N ALA A 17 -0.05 6.74 -12.74
CA ALA A 17 -0.93 5.58 -12.68
C ALA A 17 -2.07 5.78 -11.68
N ARG A 18 -1.78 6.37 -10.51
CA ARG A 18 -2.78 6.71 -9.49
C ARG A 18 -3.76 7.77 -10.01
N ALA A 19 -3.25 8.92 -10.48
CA ALA A 19 -4.07 10.02 -10.98
C ALA A 19 -4.89 9.65 -12.23
N PHE A 20 -4.40 8.73 -13.05
CA PHE A 20 -5.10 8.21 -14.22
C PHE A 20 -6.23 7.26 -13.81
N ALA A 21 -5.97 6.38 -12.85
CA ALA A 21 -7.01 5.51 -12.28
C ALA A 21 -8.11 6.35 -11.62
N ASP A 22 -7.74 7.37 -10.85
CA ASP A 22 -8.70 8.25 -10.16
C ASP A 22 -9.55 9.10 -11.12
N GLY A 23 -9.02 9.54 -12.27
CA GLY A 23 -9.73 10.46 -13.16
C GLY A 23 -8.89 11.58 -13.72
N PRO A 24 -8.35 12.45 -12.85
CA PRO A 24 -7.78 13.73 -13.27
C PRO A 24 -6.72 13.63 -14.37
N ALA A 25 -5.79 12.67 -14.29
CA ALA A 25 -4.75 12.58 -15.31
C ALA A 25 -5.27 12.07 -16.66
N TYR A 26 -6.32 11.26 -16.65
CA TYR A 26 -6.99 10.87 -17.89
C TYR A 26 -7.67 12.07 -18.56
N GLU A 27 -8.30 12.95 -17.79
CA GLU A 27 -8.95 14.16 -18.30
C GLU A 27 -7.93 15.14 -18.88
N THR A 28 -6.85 15.43 -18.14
CA THR A 28 -5.70 16.21 -18.65
C THR A 28 -5.14 15.60 -19.94
N MET A 29 -4.91 14.30 -19.98
CA MET A 29 -4.40 13.66 -21.19
C MET A 29 -5.40 13.79 -22.34
N ARG A 30 -6.70 13.60 -22.10
CA ARG A 30 -7.74 13.71 -23.13
C ARG A 30 -7.81 15.11 -23.73
N SER A 31 -7.62 16.19 -22.95
CA SER A 31 -7.58 17.56 -23.48
C SER A 31 -6.29 17.86 -24.25
N ASP A 32 -5.16 17.38 -23.73
CA ASP A 32 -3.84 17.81 -24.19
C ASP A 32 -3.25 16.93 -25.28
N CYS A 33 -3.75 15.70 -25.48
CA CYS A 33 -3.21 14.76 -26.46
C CYS A 33 -3.21 15.27 -27.91
N ALA A 34 -4.07 16.22 -28.26
CA ALA A 34 -4.06 16.85 -29.58
C ALA A 34 -2.89 17.84 -29.77
N ALA A 35 -2.45 18.48 -28.68
CA ALA A 35 -1.38 19.49 -28.67
C ALA A 35 -0.02 18.93 -28.22
N ARG A 36 -0.03 17.84 -27.43
CA ARG A 36 1.14 17.20 -26.85
C ARG A 36 1.42 15.88 -27.57
N HIS A 37 2.67 15.66 -27.94
CA HIS A 37 3.10 14.45 -28.65
C HIS A 37 3.51 13.31 -27.70
N TRP A 38 2.78 13.11 -26.59
CA TRP A 38 3.04 11.99 -25.68
C TRP A 38 2.71 10.67 -26.36
N LYS A 39 3.60 9.69 -26.29
CA LYS A 39 3.37 8.38 -26.86
C LYS A 39 2.20 7.66 -26.19
N LEU A 40 1.97 7.91 -24.90
CA LEU A 40 0.80 7.40 -24.17
C LEU A 40 -0.56 7.79 -24.80
N CYS A 41 -0.63 8.90 -25.55
CA CYS A 41 -1.86 9.33 -26.22
C CYS A 41 -2.35 8.34 -27.28
N GLN A 42 -1.46 7.54 -27.87
CA GLN A 42 -1.84 6.52 -28.86
C GLN A 42 -2.65 5.37 -28.25
N SER A 43 -2.56 5.18 -26.93
CA SER A 43 -3.18 4.06 -26.22
C SER A 43 -4.13 4.51 -25.11
N ILE A 44 -4.41 5.81 -24.95
CA ILE A 44 -5.15 6.38 -23.82
C ILE A 44 -6.50 5.68 -23.56
N GLU A 45 -7.28 5.42 -24.61
CA GLU A 45 -8.60 4.76 -24.51
C GLU A 45 -8.51 3.27 -24.15
N THR A 46 -7.37 2.64 -24.45
CA THR A 46 -7.13 1.22 -24.18
C THR A 46 -6.44 0.96 -22.84
N LEU A 47 -5.87 2.00 -22.21
CA LEU A 47 -5.15 1.86 -20.96
C LEU A 47 -6.12 1.56 -19.81
N PRO A 48 -5.82 0.57 -18.95
CA PRO A 48 -6.68 0.23 -17.81
C PRO A 48 -6.91 1.42 -16.87
N ARG A 49 -8.15 1.55 -16.38
CA ARG A 49 -8.54 2.50 -15.33
C ARG A 49 -8.26 1.97 -13.91
N ASP A 50 -7.25 1.12 -13.80
CA ASP A 50 -6.72 0.58 -12.54
C ASP A 50 -5.22 0.87 -12.49
N SER A 51 -4.72 1.37 -11.36
CA SER A 51 -3.32 1.81 -11.26
C SER A 51 -2.31 0.66 -11.35
N GLU A 52 -2.65 -0.55 -10.88
CA GLU A 52 -1.75 -1.70 -10.97
C GLU A 52 -1.71 -2.22 -12.41
N LEU A 53 -2.86 -2.37 -13.06
CA LEU A 53 -2.95 -2.80 -14.45
C LEU A 53 -2.39 -1.77 -15.43
N PHE A 54 -2.59 -0.48 -15.17
CA PHE A 54 -2.00 0.60 -15.97
C PHE A 54 -0.48 0.43 -16.10
N MET A 55 0.20 0.02 -15.03
CA MET A 55 1.65 -0.16 -15.04
C MET A 55 2.08 -1.56 -15.50
N TRP A 56 1.34 -2.60 -15.08
CA TRP A 56 1.84 -3.97 -15.08
C TRP A 56 0.98 -4.95 -15.90
N SER A 57 -0.08 -4.48 -16.56
CA SER A 57 -0.84 -5.32 -17.51
C SER A 57 0.09 -5.91 -18.57
N ALA A 58 -0.07 -7.21 -18.81
CA ALA A 58 0.67 -7.95 -19.83
C ALA A 58 0.23 -7.58 -21.25
N ASP A 59 -1.00 -7.08 -21.40
CA ASP A 59 -1.61 -6.82 -22.72
C ASP A 59 -1.53 -5.34 -23.10
N ASN A 60 -1.79 -4.45 -22.14
CA ASN A 60 -2.03 -3.02 -22.39
C ASN A 60 -1.57 -2.11 -21.24
N SER A 61 -0.29 -2.17 -20.86
CA SER A 61 0.28 -1.26 -19.87
C SER A 61 0.98 -0.05 -20.49
N ALA A 62 1.14 1.03 -19.71
CA ALA A 62 1.88 2.23 -20.06
C ALA A 62 3.34 1.91 -20.44
N LEU A 63 3.95 0.92 -19.78
CA LEU A 63 5.30 0.46 -20.10
C LEU A 63 5.37 -0.18 -21.49
N LEU A 64 4.38 -0.99 -21.87
CA LEU A 64 4.29 -1.57 -23.22
C LEU A 64 3.95 -0.51 -24.28
N ALA A 65 3.03 0.41 -23.98
CA ALA A 65 2.62 1.48 -24.88
C ALA A 65 3.80 2.39 -25.26
N VAL A 66 4.62 2.79 -24.27
CA VAL A 66 5.78 3.65 -24.53
C VAL A 66 6.99 2.85 -25.01
N GLY A 67 7.23 1.66 -24.47
CA GLY A 67 8.36 0.78 -24.82
C GLY A 67 9.74 1.29 -24.36
N SER A 68 9.79 2.43 -23.66
CA SER A 68 11.01 3.05 -23.14
C SER A 68 10.78 3.63 -21.75
N GLY A 69 11.43 3.06 -20.74
CA GLY A 69 11.33 3.53 -19.35
C GLY A 69 11.74 5.00 -19.16
N PRO A 70 12.86 5.49 -19.74
CA PRO A 70 13.22 6.90 -19.68
C PRO A 70 12.18 7.84 -20.30
N GLN A 71 11.61 7.45 -21.45
CA GLN A 71 10.58 8.24 -22.11
C GLN A 71 9.29 8.26 -21.28
N LEU A 72 8.86 7.09 -20.78
CA LEU A 72 7.67 7.00 -19.93
C LEU A 72 7.80 7.88 -18.69
N ARG A 73 8.98 7.91 -18.05
CA ARG A 73 9.23 8.78 -16.91
C ARG A 73 9.15 10.27 -17.26
N ALA A 74 9.64 10.66 -18.43
CA ALA A 74 9.57 12.04 -18.89
C ALA A 74 8.11 12.46 -19.15
N GLU A 75 7.38 11.65 -19.94
CA GLU A 75 5.96 11.89 -20.23
C GLU A 75 5.12 11.91 -18.94
N ALA A 76 5.33 10.94 -18.04
CA ALA A 76 4.62 10.89 -16.76
C ALA A 76 4.88 12.12 -15.88
N SER A 77 6.12 12.65 -15.88
CA SER A 77 6.44 13.87 -15.13
C SER A 77 5.70 15.08 -15.69
N GLU A 78 5.62 15.21 -17.02
CA GLU A 78 4.90 16.30 -17.68
C GLU A 78 3.40 16.22 -17.45
N ILE A 79 2.82 15.04 -17.61
CA ILE A 79 1.38 14.80 -17.41
C ILE A 79 1.01 15.09 -15.96
N VAL A 80 1.72 14.52 -14.98
CA VAL A 80 1.45 14.77 -13.56
C VAL A 80 1.55 16.27 -13.23
N ALA A 81 2.53 16.98 -13.78
CA ALA A 81 2.66 18.42 -13.56
C ALA A 81 1.52 19.24 -14.20
N ALA A 82 1.00 18.82 -15.34
CA ALA A 82 -0.19 19.41 -15.96
C ALA A 82 -1.43 19.14 -15.10
N THR A 83 -1.68 17.88 -14.73
CA THR A 83 -2.81 17.47 -13.90
C THR A 83 -2.83 18.15 -12.54
N VAL A 84 -1.67 18.34 -11.89
CA VAL A 84 -1.59 19.09 -10.62
C VAL A 84 -2.01 20.55 -10.78
N ARG A 85 -1.74 21.18 -11.92
CA ARG A 85 -2.14 22.56 -12.18
C ARG A 85 -3.62 22.69 -12.55
N GLU A 86 -4.16 21.72 -13.26
CA GLU A 86 -5.54 21.74 -13.77
C GLU A 86 -6.55 21.23 -12.73
N HIS A 87 -6.21 20.17 -11.99
CA HIS A 87 -7.11 19.44 -11.09
C HIS A 87 -6.59 19.31 -9.65
N PRO A 88 -6.08 20.38 -8.99
CA PRO A 88 -5.45 20.27 -7.67
C PRO A 88 -6.39 19.78 -6.57
N THR A 89 -7.64 20.22 -6.59
CA THR A 89 -8.64 19.87 -5.56
C THR A 89 -9.12 18.44 -5.69
N GLU A 90 -9.29 17.95 -6.93
CA GLU A 90 -9.68 16.56 -7.20
C GLU A 90 -8.57 15.61 -6.76
N LEU A 91 -7.31 15.88 -7.14
CA LEU A 91 -6.17 15.10 -6.68
C LEU A 91 -6.06 15.04 -5.16
N LEU A 92 -6.30 16.15 -4.46
CA LEU A 92 -6.28 16.18 -2.99
C LEU A 92 -7.43 15.35 -2.39
N ALA A 93 -8.64 15.49 -2.93
CA ALA A 93 -9.80 14.72 -2.47
C ALA A 93 -9.60 13.22 -2.70
N ASP A 94 -9.03 12.85 -3.83
CA ASP A 94 -8.74 11.48 -4.21
C ASP A 94 -7.64 10.89 -3.34
N ALA A 95 -6.55 11.65 -3.08
CA ALA A 95 -5.50 11.24 -2.17
C ALA A 95 -6.04 10.97 -0.75
N VAL A 96 -6.95 11.82 -0.23
CA VAL A 96 -7.59 11.61 1.07
C VAL A 96 -8.47 10.35 1.04
N ARG A 97 -9.31 10.19 0.02
CA ARG A 97 -10.18 9.01 -0.13
C ARG A 97 -9.37 7.72 -0.19
N ASN A 98 -8.29 7.72 -0.98
CA ASN A 98 -7.41 6.57 -1.13
C ASN A 98 -6.62 6.28 0.16
N THR A 99 -6.24 7.31 0.92
CA THR A 99 -5.66 7.17 2.27
C THR A 99 -6.62 6.46 3.22
N LEU A 100 -7.89 6.91 3.27
CA LEU A 100 -8.91 6.31 4.12
C LEU A 100 -9.21 4.86 3.72
N ALA A 101 -9.30 4.59 2.41
CA ALA A 101 -9.45 3.23 1.89
C ALA A 101 -8.27 2.33 2.28
N GLN A 102 -7.04 2.83 2.17
CA GLN A 102 -5.82 2.08 2.49
C GLN A 102 -5.70 1.76 4.00
N LEU A 103 -6.20 2.61 4.89
CA LEU A 103 -6.21 2.36 6.34
C LEU A 103 -6.95 1.06 6.72
N VAL A 104 -8.01 0.73 5.99
CA VAL A 104 -8.84 -0.47 6.22
C VAL A 104 -8.57 -1.60 5.24
N THR A 105 -7.72 -1.37 4.24
CA THR A 105 -7.34 -2.38 3.24
C THR A 105 -6.04 -3.06 3.67
N PHE A 106 -6.18 -4.20 4.34
CA PHE A 106 -5.06 -5.04 4.75
C PHE A 106 -5.43 -6.51 4.70
N ARG A 107 -4.62 -7.29 4.01
CA ARG A 107 -4.60 -8.76 4.06
C ARG A 107 -3.16 -9.21 3.82
N ALA A 108 -2.76 -10.29 4.49
CA ALA A 108 -1.46 -10.90 4.26
C ALA A 108 -1.51 -11.76 2.99
N ALA A 109 -0.36 -12.01 2.36
CA ALA A 109 -0.22 -13.06 1.34
C ALA A 109 -1.15 -12.99 0.10
N VAL A 110 -1.89 -11.90 -0.13
CA VAL A 110 -2.79 -11.77 -1.30
C VAL A 110 -2.06 -11.78 -2.64
N ASP A 111 -0.79 -11.38 -2.62
CA ASP A 111 0.06 -11.34 -3.81
C ASP A 111 0.73 -12.69 -4.10
N PHE A 112 0.49 -13.72 -3.28
CA PHE A 112 0.95 -15.09 -3.55
C PHE A 112 0.04 -15.84 -4.52
N LYS A 113 -0.55 -15.10 -5.47
CA LYS A 113 -1.28 -15.65 -6.61
C LYS A 113 -0.31 -16.28 -7.61
N ARG A 114 -0.83 -17.19 -8.44
CA ARG A 114 -0.11 -17.70 -9.61
C ARG A 114 0.24 -16.53 -10.52
N TRP A 115 1.48 -16.47 -11.00
CA TRP A 115 1.87 -15.46 -11.96
C TRP A 115 1.51 -15.91 -13.39
N PRO A 116 1.07 -14.98 -14.26
CA PRO A 116 0.79 -15.31 -15.65
C PRO A 116 2.02 -15.92 -16.33
N GLU A 117 1.80 -17.04 -17.04
CA GLU A 117 2.85 -17.76 -17.76
C GLU A 117 3.08 -17.20 -19.17
N GLY A 118 2.25 -16.27 -19.61
CA GLY A 118 2.30 -15.66 -20.94
C GLY A 118 3.55 -14.81 -21.14
N GLY A 119 4.59 -15.44 -21.71
CA GLY A 119 5.52 -14.96 -22.76
C GLY A 119 6.24 -13.62 -22.69
N ALA A 120 5.80 -12.64 -21.90
CA ALA A 120 6.48 -11.35 -21.81
C ALA A 120 7.69 -11.49 -20.89
N ALA A 121 8.85 -11.03 -21.36
CA ALA A 121 10.09 -10.94 -20.58
C ALA A 121 9.97 -10.10 -19.30
N LEU A 122 8.82 -9.44 -19.10
CA LEU A 122 8.47 -8.59 -17.96
C LEU A 122 7.64 -9.31 -16.90
N THR A 123 7.15 -10.54 -17.14
CA THR A 123 6.52 -11.34 -16.07
C THR A 123 7.60 -11.93 -15.17
N ILE A 124 7.28 -12.17 -13.89
CA ILE A 124 8.28 -12.73 -12.99
C ILE A 124 8.76 -14.13 -13.42
N PRO A 125 7.92 -15.06 -13.93
CA PRO A 125 8.42 -16.29 -14.54
C PRO A 125 9.36 -16.03 -15.71
N GLY A 126 9.07 -15.03 -16.57
CA GLY A 126 9.96 -14.64 -17.67
C GLY A 126 11.31 -14.10 -17.19
N VAL A 127 11.32 -13.25 -16.16
CA VAL A 127 12.54 -12.72 -15.53
C VAL A 127 13.36 -13.85 -14.88
N ILE A 128 12.71 -14.74 -14.14
CA ILE A 128 13.38 -15.90 -13.51
C ILE A 128 13.94 -16.82 -14.57
N HIS A 129 13.20 -17.13 -15.63
CA HIS A 129 13.71 -17.93 -16.75
C HIS A 129 14.94 -17.29 -17.40
N ARG A 130 14.94 -15.95 -17.56
CA ARG A 130 16.04 -15.22 -18.21
C ARG A 130 17.31 -15.15 -17.36
N PHE A 131 17.20 -14.88 -16.06
CA PHE A 131 18.34 -14.60 -15.19
C PHE A 131 18.71 -15.77 -14.25
N PHE A 132 17.77 -16.67 -13.98
CA PHE A 132 17.92 -17.80 -13.05
C PHE A 132 17.32 -19.09 -13.64
N PRO A 133 17.78 -19.54 -14.83
CA PRO A 133 17.16 -20.65 -15.56
C PRO A 133 17.12 -21.97 -14.76
N HIS A 134 18.12 -22.22 -13.90
CA HIS A 134 18.15 -23.42 -13.04
C HIS A 134 17.05 -23.43 -11.95
N GLU A 135 16.50 -22.28 -11.61
CA GLU A 135 15.43 -22.15 -10.61
C GLU A 135 14.03 -22.17 -11.23
N PHE A 136 13.94 -22.06 -12.56
CA PHE A 136 12.66 -21.95 -13.26
C PHE A 136 11.77 -23.18 -13.02
N ASP A 137 12.31 -24.39 -13.17
CA ASP A 137 11.54 -25.62 -12.93
C ASP A 137 11.11 -25.78 -11.47
N ARG A 138 11.84 -25.18 -10.53
CA ARG A 138 11.47 -25.16 -9.10
C ARG A 138 10.35 -24.16 -8.86
N LEU A 139 10.41 -22.98 -9.47
CA LEU A 139 9.32 -21.99 -9.44
C LEU A 139 8.04 -22.59 -10.00
N MET A 140 8.09 -23.20 -11.19
CA MET A 140 6.92 -23.78 -11.87
C MET A 140 6.28 -24.93 -11.09
N ARG A 141 7.08 -25.66 -10.30
CA ARG A 141 6.59 -26.72 -9.39
C ARG A 141 6.19 -26.21 -8.01
N SER A 142 6.37 -24.94 -7.70
CA SER A 142 6.00 -24.38 -6.39
C SER A 142 4.48 -24.43 -6.18
N ARG A 143 4.04 -24.48 -4.91
CA ARG A 143 2.61 -24.44 -4.57
C ARG A 143 1.96 -23.14 -5.07
N GLN A 144 2.68 -22.03 -5.05
CA GLN A 144 2.20 -20.73 -5.55
C GLN A 144 1.93 -20.78 -7.06
N GLN A 145 2.89 -21.24 -7.85
CA GLN A 145 2.74 -21.26 -9.32
C GLN A 145 1.75 -22.33 -9.78
N GLN A 146 1.56 -23.40 -9.00
CA GLN A 146 0.48 -24.37 -9.21
C GLN A 146 -0.90 -23.87 -8.77
N GLY A 147 -1.01 -22.68 -8.16
CA GLY A 147 -2.28 -22.18 -7.59
C GLY A 147 -2.80 -22.98 -6.40
N ARG A 148 -1.92 -23.71 -5.70
CA ARG A 148 -2.22 -24.61 -4.56
C ARG A 148 -1.82 -24.03 -3.20
N LEU A 149 -1.42 -22.77 -3.17
CA LEU A 149 -1.12 -22.06 -1.94
C LEU A 149 -2.38 -21.34 -1.46
N ASP A 150 -3.16 -22.02 -0.64
CA ASP A 150 -4.32 -21.44 0.02
C ASP A 150 -3.89 -20.75 1.32
N VAL A 151 -4.13 -19.44 1.38
CA VAL A 151 -3.84 -18.56 2.52
C VAL A 151 -5.10 -17.87 3.03
N GLU A 152 -6.29 -18.25 2.56
CA GLU A 152 -7.54 -17.58 2.89
C GLU A 152 -7.87 -17.72 4.38
N GLY A 153 -7.76 -18.94 4.93
CA GLY A 153 -7.96 -19.17 6.36
C GLY A 153 -6.98 -18.38 7.24
N LEU A 154 -5.72 -18.27 6.82
CA LEU A 154 -4.73 -17.44 7.50
C LEU A 154 -5.10 -15.96 7.46
N ASN A 155 -5.63 -15.49 6.34
CA ASN A 155 -6.10 -14.11 6.18
C ASN A 155 -7.31 -13.78 7.03
N VAL A 156 -8.29 -14.69 7.12
CA VAL A 156 -9.44 -14.52 8.01
C VAL A 156 -8.98 -14.41 9.45
N LEU A 157 -8.10 -15.31 9.91
CA LEU A 157 -7.55 -15.26 11.26
C LEU A 157 -6.75 -13.96 11.50
N TYR A 158 -5.88 -13.61 10.57
CA TYR A 158 -5.07 -12.39 10.62
C TYR A 158 -5.93 -11.14 10.76
N SER A 159 -6.93 -10.98 9.90
CA SER A 159 -7.83 -9.82 9.94
C SER A 159 -8.71 -9.81 11.19
N ALA A 160 -9.19 -10.96 11.63
CA ALA A 160 -9.96 -11.07 12.87
C ALA A 160 -9.12 -10.64 14.09
N VAL A 161 -7.87 -11.11 14.20
CA VAL A 161 -6.97 -10.73 15.30
C VAL A 161 -6.73 -9.22 15.33
N VAL A 162 -6.52 -8.59 14.17
CA VAL A 162 -6.33 -7.14 14.07
C VAL A 162 -7.60 -6.40 14.53
N TRP A 163 -8.78 -6.76 14.01
CA TRP A 163 -10.03 -6.08 14.36
C TRP A 163 -10.43 -6.26 15.82
N LEU A 164 -10.30 -7.48 16.36
CA LEU A 164 -10.55 -7.75 17.78
C LEU A 164 -9.58 -6.99 18.68
N SER A 165 -8.31 -6.90 18.28
CA SER A 165 -7.31 -6.13 19.02
C SER A 165 -7.59 -4.63 18.98
N LEU A 166 -8.05 -4.11 17.84
CA LEU A 166 -8.46 -2.71 17.72
C LEU A 166 -9.65 -2.41 18.63
N ALA A 167 -10.67 -3.26 18.61
CA ALA A 167 -11.84 -3.12 19.49
C ALA A 167 -11.43 -3.19 20.97
N GLY A 168 -10.59 -4.16 21.34
CA GLY A 168 -10.04 -4.28 22.69
C GLY A 168 -9.22 -3.05 23.10
N LEU A 169 -8.40 -2.50 22.20
CA LEU A 169 -7.61 -1.30 22.44
C LEU A 169 -8.52 -0.10 22.75
N VAL A 170 -9.58 0.11 21.97
CA VAL A 170 -10.57 1.17 22.22
C VAL A 170 -11.22 0.99 23.59
N VAL A 171 -11.67 -0.22 23.93
CA VAL A 171 -12.28 -0.51 25.24
C VAL A 171 -11.32 -0.19 26.39
N LEU A 172 -10.06 -0.61 26.30
CA LEU A 172 -9.05 -0.34 27.33
C LEU A 172 -8.78 1.16 27.49
N LEU A 173 -8.74 1.93 26.39
CA LEU A 173 -8.55 3.38 26.42
C LEU A 173 -9.74 4.13 27.03
N LEU A 174 -10.97 3.61 26.87
CA LEU A 174 -12.17 4.14 27.52
C LEU A 174 -12.19 3.86 29.02
N GLN A 175 -11.58 2.76 29.48
CA GLN A 175 -11.54 2.40 30.90
C GLN A 175 -10.50 3.20 31.69
N ALA A 176 -9.34 3.50 31.10
CA ALA A 176 -8.27 4.20 31.81
C ALA A 176 -7.30 4.89 30.84
N ARG A 177 -6.78 6.05 31.26
CA ARG A 177 -5.74 6.77 30.51
C ARG A 177 -4.40 6.03 30.59
N PRO A 178 -3.72 5.78 29.45
CA PRO A 178 -2.40 5.16 29.42
C PRO A 178 -1.34 6.04 30.11
N GLU A 179 -0.23 5.44 30.55
CA GLU A 179 0.94 6.23 30.98
C GLU A 179 1.52 6.95 29.77
N LYS A 180 2.21 8.07 30.00
CA LYS A 180 2.83 8.85 28.93
C LYS A 180 3.64 7.98 27.95
N PRO A 181 4.53 7.06 28.37
CA PRO A 181 5.29 6.23 27.42
C PRO A 181 4.40 5.34 26.54
N VAL A 182 3.32 4.80 27.11
CA VAL A 182 2.36 3.98 26.36
C VAL A 182 1.54 4.86 25.41
N ALA A 183 1.11 6.03 25.84
CA ALA A 183 0.41 7.00 25.00
C ALA A 183 1.27 7.44 23.80
N ASP A 184 2.56 7.73 24.05
CA ASP A 184 3.51 8.13 23.02
C ASP A 184 3.73 6.99 22.00
N LEU A 185 3.81 5.72 22.45
CA LEU A 185 3.85 4.55 21.57
C LEU A 185 2.58 4.44 20.71
N LEU A 186 1.40 4.55 21.32
CA LEU A 186 0.12 4.45 20.60
C LEU A 186 0.01 5.56 19.53
N LEU A 187 0.41 6.78 19.87
CA LEU A 187 0.43 7.90 18.93
C LEU A 187 1.43 7.66 17.80
N ALA A 188 2.64 7.20 18.11
CA ALA A 188 3.65 6.89 17.10
C ALA A 188 3.17 5.81 16.13
N VAL A 189 2.54 4.74 16.63
CA VAL A 189 1.97 3.69 15.79
C VAL A 189 0.79 4.20 14.95
N ALA A 190 -0.11 4.99 15.54
CA ALA A 190 -1.22 5.59 14.79
C ALA A 190 -0.71 6.50 13.65
N MET A 191 0.31 7.33 13.92
CA MET A 191 0.95 8.16 12.91
C MET A 191 1.67 7.32 11.84
N ALA A 192 2.36 6.26 12.22
CA ALA A 192 3.01 5.36 11.26
C ALA A 192 1.98 4.70 10.31
N LEU A 193 0.84 4.24 10.84
CA LEU A 193 -0.24 3.66 10.03
C LEU A 193 -0.87 4.70 9.09
N LEU A 194 -1.06 5.93 9.55
CA LEU A 194 -1.60 7.03 8.75
C LEU A 194 -0.64 7.45 7.64
N VAL A 195 0.64 7.67 7.97
CA VAL A 195 1.67 8.07 7.00
C VAL A 195 1.88 6.97 5.96
N ASN A 196 1.88 5.70 6.36
CA ASN A 196 1.97 4.58 5.43
C ASN A 196 0.76 4.53 4.48
N ALA A 197 -0.46 4.68 5.02
CA ALA A 197 -1.67 4.70 4.20
C ALA A 197 -1.70 5.88 3.23
N ALA A 198 -1.24 7.07 3.66
CA ALA A 198 -1.17 8.25 2.82
C ALA A 198 -0.12 8.12 1.72
N ALA A 199 1.08 7.64 2.06
CA ALA A 199 2.16 7.44 1.11
C ALA A 199 1.83 6.33 0.09
N ALA A 200 1.21 5.24 0.52
CA ALA A 200 0.91 4.10 -0.34
C ALA A 200 -0.40 4.28 -1.13
N GLY A 201 -1.50 4.53 -0.43
CA GLY A 201 -2.82 4.69 -1.04
C GLY A 201 -2.93 5.99 -1.82
N GLY A 202 -2.49 7.11 -1.23
CA GLY A 202 -2.61 8.43 -1.85
C GLY A 202 -1.71 8.65 -3.06
N LEU A 203 -0.53 8.02 -3.12
CA LEU A 203 0.47 8.27 -4.17
C LEU A 203 0.73 7.09 -5.12
N SER A 204 0.19 5.90 -4.84
CA SER A 204 0.47 4.69 -5.63
C SER A 204 -0.80 3.87 -5.89
N VAL A 205 -1.13 2.92 -5.02
CA VAL A 205 -2.28 2.04 -5.19
C VAL A 205 -2.80 1.63 -3.82
N VAL A 206 -4.11 1.53 -3.68
CA VAL A 206 -4.73 0.92 -2.51
C VAL A 206 -4.54 -0.60 -2.63
N ALA A 207 -3.62 -1.14 -1.84
CA ALA A 207 -3.30 -2.57 -1.88
C ALA A 207 -3.09 -3.14 -0.47
N ASP A 208 -3.60 -4.36 -0.27
CA ASP A 208 -3.53 -5.09 0.99
C ASP A 208 -2.09 -5.17 1.56
N ARG A 209 -1.10 -5.39 0.67
CA ARG A 209 0.32 -5.56 1.01
C ARG A 209 0.94 -4.36 1.71
N TYR A 210 0.41 -3.16 1.54
CA TYR A 210 1.03 -1.95 2.10
C TYR A 210 0.70 -1.79 3.57
N GLN A 211 -0.56 -1.87 3.93
CA GLN A 211 -0.97 -1.74 5.33
C GLN A 211 -0.64 -3.01 6.14
N ALA A 212 -0.60 -4.19 5.48
CA ALA A 212 -0.21 -5.45 6.12
C ALA A 212 1.22 -5.44 6.72
N ARG A 213 2.11 -4.56 6.25
CA ARG A 213 3.48 -4.43 6.80
C ARG A 213 3.51 -3.86 8.22
N LEU A 214 2.50 -3.09 8.60
CA LEU A 214 2.46 -2.34 9.86
C LEU A 214 1.27 -2.68 10.74
N ILE A 215 0.17 -3.16 10.18
CA ILE A 215 -1.10 -3.30 10.93
C ILE A 215 -1.00 -4.31 12.09
N TRP A 216 -0.03 -5.23 12.07
CA TRP A 216 0.29 -6.10 13.21
C TRP A 216 0.73 -5.33 14.47
N LEU A 217 1.10 -4.05 14.35
CA LEU A 217 1.36 -3.18 15.49
C LEU A 217 0.09 -2.90 16.32
N VAL A 218 -1.11 -3.06 15.74
CA VAL A 218 -2.38 -2.93 16.47
C VAL A 218 -2.52 -4.00 17.57
N PRO A 219 -2.43 -5.32 17.27
CA PRO A 219 -2.40 -6.36 18.31
C PRO A 219 -1.25 -6.18 19.30
N PHE A 220 -0.07 -5.72 18.85
CA PHE A 220 1.04 -5.43 19.75
C PHE A 220 0.69 -4.31 20.76
N CYS A 221 0.15 -3.19 20.29
CA CYS A 221 -0.28 -2.07 21.13
C CYS A 221 -1.39 -2.47 22.10
N PHE A 222 -2.35 -3.29 21.65
CA PHE A 222 -3.38 -3.86 22.51
C PHE A 222 -2.77 -4.68 23.65
N ALA A 223 -1.84 -5.60 23.34
CA ALA A 223 -1.17 -6.43 24.33
C ALA A 223 -0.38 -5.59 25.35
N VAL A 224 0.38 -4.59 24.89
CA VAL A 224 1.13 -3.67 25.77
C VAL A 224 0.20 -2.93 26.72
N LEU A 225 -0.88 -2.33 26.20
CA LEU A 225 -1.83 -1.58 27.04
C LEU A 225 -2.52 -2.50 28.06
N LEU A 226 -2.93 -3.69 27.64
CA LEU A 226 -3.55 -4.70 28.51
C LEU A 226 -2.62 -5.07 29.67
N LEU A 227 -1.36 -5.40 29.38
CA LEU A 227 -0.37 -5.77 30.40
C LEU A 227 -0.07 -4.62 31.36
N CYS A 228 0.05 -3.38 30.85
CA CYS A 228 0.23 -2.19 31.69
C CYS A 228 -0.95 -1.98 32.64
N GLN A 229 -2.19 -2.12 32.17
CA GLN A 229 -3.37 -1.98 33.01
C GLN A 229 -3.48 -3.11 34.05
N GLN A 230 -3.21 -4.35 33.68
CA GLN A 230 -3.19 -5.48 34.61
C GLN A 230 -2.15 -5.27 35.71
N ARG A 231 -0.94 -4.83 35.35
CA ARG A 231 0.12 -4.53 36.32
C ARG A 231 -0.28 -3.44 37.30
N ARG A 232 -0.91 -2.36 36.82
CA ARG A 232 -1.41 -1.27 37.69
C ARG A 232 -2.50 -1.75 38.64
N ARG A 233 -3.47 -2.54 38.16
CA ARG A 233 -4.52 -3.12 39.00
C ARG A 233 -3.94 -4.02 40.10
N ALA A 234 -2.93 -4.83 39.76
CA ALA A 234 -2.23 -5.69 40.72
C ALA A 234 -1.40 -4.91 41.76
N LEU A 235 -0.83 -3.76 41.39
CA LEU A 235 -0.13 -2.88 42.35
C LEU A 235 -1.12 -2.16 43.26
N ALA A 236 -2.25 -1.69 42.73
CA ALA A 236 -3.30 -1.04 43.50
C ALA A 236 -3.94 -2.00 44.52
N SER A 237 -4.15 -3.27 44.16
CA SER A 237 -4.68 -4.28 45.08
C SER A 237 -3.71 -4.72 46.18
N ARG A 238 -2.40 -4.45 46.03
CA ARG A 238 -1.36 -4.77 47.02
C ARG A 238 -1.02 -3.61 47.95
N ALA A 239 -1.51 -2.40 47.70
CA ALA A 239 -1.24 -1.25 48.57
C ALA A 239 -1.97 -1.47 49.92
N PRO A 240 -1.25 -1.47 51.07
CA PRO A 240 -1.89 -1.63 52.37
C PRO A 240 -2.87 -0.48 52.61
N SER A 241 -4.07 -0.80 53.08
CA SER A 241 -5.02 0.21 53.56
C SER A 241 -4.37 0.92 54.74
N ILE A 242 -3.94 2.16 54.53
CA ILE A 242 -3.53 3.07 55.60
C ILE A 242 -4.78 3.32 56.43
N VAL A 243 -4.94 2.57 57.52
CA VAL A 243 -5.94 2.86 58.54
C VAL A 243 -5.50 4.17 59.21
N PRO A 244 -6.31 5.24 59.18
CA PRO A 244 -6.01 6.42 59.98
C PRO A 244 -6.08 6.00 61.45
N GLY A 245 -4.93 5.99 62.14
CA GLY A 245 -4.89 5.80 63.58
C GLY A 245 -5.63 6.96 64.24
N GLY A 246 -6.59 6.60 65.12
CA GLY A 246 -7.37 7.55 65.93
C GLY A 246 -6.60 8.15 67.09
#